data_AF-A0A257LTI8-F1
#
_entry.id   AF-A0A257LTI8-F1
#
_cell.length_a   1.000
_cell.length_b   1.000
_cell.length_c   1.000
_cell.angle_alpha   90.00
_cell.angle_beta   90.00
_cell.angle_gamma   90.00
#
_symmetry.space_group_name_H-M   'P 1'
#
loop_
_entity.id
_entity.type
_entity.pdbx_description
1 polymer ?
#
loop_
_entity_poly.entity_id
_entity_poly.type
_entity_poly.pdbx_seq_one_letter_code
_entity_poly.pdbx_strand_id
1 'polypeptide(L)' 'KRAVKLAPKDANIWDTLGEVHFRRAEYREAVKAESTAVELDPNNKLFRKKLERWRKKLKE' A
#
# COMPACT_ATOMS: atom_id res chain seq x y z
N LYS A 1 -7.89 -15.58 -4.70
CA LYS A 1 -7.43 -15.21 -3.33
C LYS A 1 -6.19 -16.02 -2.95
N ARG A 2 -4.96 -15.70 -3.42
CA ARG A 2 -3.76 -16.47 -3.00
C ARG A 2 -2.39 -15.79 -3.10
N ALA A 3 -2.27 -14.50 -3.39
CA ALA A 3 -0.97 -13.80 -3.38
C ALA A 3 -0.47 -13.50 -1.95
N VAL A 4 -1.36 -13.06 -1.05
CA VAL A 4 -1.00 -12.64 0.33
C VAL A 4 -0.56 -13.79 1.26
N LYS A 5 -0.68 -15.06 0.82
CA LYS A 5 -0.36 -16.24 1.64
C LYS A 5 1.05 -16.80 1.41
N LEU A 6 1.75 -16.39 0.36
CA LEU A 6 3.04 -17.00 -0.02
C LEU A 6 4.26 -16.21 0.47
N ALA A 7 4.12 -14.93 0.81
CA ALA A 7 5.14 -14.14 1.51
C ALA A 7 4.51 -12.91 2.19
N PRO A 8 3.95 -13.03 3.41
CA PRO A 8 3.31 -11.88 4.09
C PRO A 8 4.28 -10.75 4.47
N LYS A 9 5.59 -10.94 4.26
CA LYS A 9 6.67 -10.01 4.67
C LYS A 9 7.30 -9.22 3.52
N ASP A 10 6.88 -9.43 2.27
CA ASP A 10 7.41 -8.62 1.16
C ASP A 10 6.60 -7.33 1.03
N ALA A 11 7.23 -6.21 1.37
CA ALA A 11 6.63 -4.89 1.27
C ALA A 11 6.16 -4.56 -0.16
N ASN A 12 6.81 -5.10 -1.20
CA ASN A 12 6.44 -4.86 -2.60
C ASN A 12 5.09 -5.48 -2.96
N ILE A 13 4.71 -6.59 -2.32
CA ILE A 13 3.39 -7.22 -2.53
C ILE A 13 2.28 -6.34 -1.96
N TRP A 14 2.53 -5.74 -0.80
CA TRP A 14 1.60 -4.80 -0.17
C TRP A 14 1.46 -3.49 -0.95
N ASP A 15 2.57 -2.97 -1.49
CA ASP A 15 2.58 -1.83 -2.42
C ASP A 15 1.75 -2.13 -3.68
N THR A 16 2.00 -3.28 -4.32
CA THR A 16 1.23 -3.70 -5.51
C THR A 16 -0.26 -3.83 -5.20
N LEU A 17 -0.62 -4.42 -4.05
CA LEU A 17 -2.00 -4.52 -3.60
C LEU A 17 -2.62 -3.13 -3.39
N GLY A 18 -1.86 -2.22 -2.78
CA GLY A 18 -2.23 -0.83 -2.60
C GLY A 18 -2.50 -0.11 -3.92
N GLU A 19 -1.64 -0.29 -4.92
CA GLU A 19 -1.81 0.30 -6.25
C GLU A 19 -3.07 -0.22 -6.95
N VAL A 20 -3.36 -1.52 -6.81
CA VAL A 20 -4.58 -2.13 -7.36
C VAL A 20 -5.83 -1.51 -6.73
N HIS A 21 -5.85 -1.36 -5.41
CA HIS A 21 -6.95 -0.69 -4.70
C HIS A 21 -7.06 0.79 -5.11
N PHE A 22 -5.93 1.50 -5.22
CA PHE A 22 -5.91 2.91 -5.62
C PHE A 22 -6.49 3.09 -7.03
N ARG A 23 -6.14 2.22 -7.98
CA ARG A 23 -6.69 2.22 -9.35
C ARG A 23 -8.18 1.89 -9.39
N ARG A 24 -8.71 1.19 -8.39
CA ARG A 24 -10.15 0.91 -8.23
C ARG A 24 -10.90 2.02 -7.51
N ALA A 25 -10.24 3.14 -7.20
CA ALA A 25 -10.76 4.21 -6.33
C ALA A 25 -11.11 3.75 -4.90
N GLU A 26 -10.60 2.58 -4.48
CA GLU A 26 -10.72 2.03 -3.13
C GLU A 26 -9.62 2.65 -2.26
N TYR A 27 -9.66 3.97 -2.06
CA TYR A 27 -8.55 4.72 -1.45
C TYR A 27 -8.27 4.32 -0.01
N ARG A 28 -9.28 3.88 0.73
CA ARG A 28 -9.14 3.45 2.13
C ARG A 28 -8.33 2.16 2.22
N GLU A 29 -8.65 1.19 1.36
CA GLU A 29 -7.96 -0.09 1.22
C GLU A 29 -6.54 0.12 0.69
N ALA A 30 -6.37 1.04 -0.27
CA ALA A 30 -5.06 1.42 -0.79
C ALA A 30 -4.14 1.96 0.31
N VAL A 31 -4.62 2.93 1.10
CA VAL A 31 -3.87 3.49 2.24
C VAL A 31 -3.53 2.42 3.27
N LYS A 32 -4.44 1.47 3.52
CA LYS A 32 -4.20 0.38 4.47
C LYS A 32 -3.08 -0.55 3.98
N ALA A 33 -3.13 -0.98 2.73
CA ALA A 33 -2.11 -1.83 2.13
C ALA A 33 -0.74 -1.13 2.09
N GLU A 34 -0.71 0.14 1.69
CA GLU A 34 0.53 0.93 1.67
C GLU A 34 1.10 1.16 3.06
N SER A 35 0.24 1.34 4.07
CA SER A 35 0.70 1.47 5.46
C SER A 35 1.43 0.20 5.90
N THR A 36 0.92 -0.98 5.53
CA THR A 36 1.61 -2.25 5.78
C THR A 36 2.94 -2.35 5.01
N ALA A 37 3.01 -1.85 3.77
CA ALA A 37 4.27 -1.79 3.01
C ALA A 37 5.33 -0.92 3.73
N VAL A 38 4.93 0.25 4.26
CA VAL A 38 5.80 1.13 5.05
C VAL A 38 6.20 0.50 6.39
N GLU A 39 5.32 -0.25 7.05
CA GLU A 39 5.65 -0.97 8.29
C GLU A 39 6.67 -2.09 8.06
N LEU A 40 6.60 -2.77 6.91
CA LEU A 40 7.51 -3.85 6.53
C LEU A 40 8.86 -3.33 6.04
N ASP A 41 8.88 -2.20 5.31
CA ASP A 41 10.12 -1.52 4.90
C ASP A 41 10.02 0.00 5.17
N PRO A 42 10.31 0.43 6.41
CA PRO A 42 10.24 1.83 6.78
C PRO A 42 11.35 2.67 6.14
N ASN A 43 12.43 2.05 5.64
CA ASN A 43 13.54 2.77 5.03
C ASN A 43 13.24 3.14 3.57
N ASN A 44 12.23 2.50 2.97
CA ASN A 44 11.81 2.80 1.62
C ASN A 44 11.01 4.11 1.55
N LYS A 45 11.70 5.16 1.11
CA LYS A 45 11.11 6.49 0.90
C LYS A 45 9.99 6.49 -0.14
N LEU A 46 9.97 5.53 -1.07
CA LEU A 46 8.93 5.44 -2.09
C LEU A 46 7.57 5.10 -1.46
N PHE A 47 7.52 4.09 -0.58
CA PHE A 47 6.28 3.70 0.09
C PHE A 47 5.73 4.83 0.95
N ARG A 48 6.59 5.56 1.67
CA ARG A 48 6.17 6.75 2.43
C ARG A 48 5.56 7.83 1.53
N LYS A 49 6.19 8.14 0.40
CA LYS A 49 5.67 9.12 -0.56
C LYS A 49 4.33 8.70 -1.15
N LYS A 50 4.18 7.42 -1.50
CA LYS A 50 2.92 6.85 -2.01
C LYS A 50 1.83 6.93 -0.93
N LEU A 51 2.12 6.55 0.30
CA LEU A 51 1.20 6.62 1.44
C LEU A 51 0.70 8.05 1.68
N GLU A 52 1.58 9.05 1.68
CA GLU A 52 1.20 10.45 1.82
C GLU A 52 0.30 10.92 0.68
N ARG A 53 0.65 10.57 -0.56
CA ARG A 53 -0.15 10.90 -1.75
C ARG A 53 -1.56 10.28 -1.67
N TRP A 54 -1.66 9.01 -1.30
CA TRP A 54 -2.94 8.31 -1.23
C TRP A 54 -3.78 8.79 -0.05
N ARG A 55 -3.17 9.13 1.09
CA ARG A 55 -3.86 9.77 2.22
C ARG A 55 -4.46 11.13 1.86
N LYS A 56 -3.79 11.92 1.01
CA LYS A 56 -4.37 13.17 0.49
C LYS A 56 -5.61 12.90 -0.35
N LYS A 57 -5.55 11.91 -1.25
CA LYS A 57 -6.69 11.51 -2.09
C LYS A 57 -7.85 10.88 -1.33
N LEU A 58 -7.61 10.23 -0.20
CA LEU A 58 -8.67 9.72 0.67
C LEU A 58 -9.44 10.85 1.39
N LYS A 59 -8.82 12.03 1.54
CA LYS A 59 -9.42 13.19 2.22
C LYS A 59 -10.05 14.21 1.25
N GLU A 60 -9.83 14.01 -0.05
CA GLU A 60 -10.41 14.81 -1.14
C GLU A 60 -11.78 14.21 -1.51
#